data_AF-A0A850SH94-F1
#
_entry.id   AF-A0A850SH94-F1
#
_cell.length_a   1.000
_cell.length_b   1.000
_cell.length_c   1.000
_cell.angle_alpha   90.00
_cell.angle_beta   90.00
_cell.angle_gamma   90.00
#
_symmetry.space_group_name_H-M   'P 1'
#
loop_
_entity.id
_entity.type
_entity.pdbx_description
1 polymer ?
#
loop_
_entity_poly.entity_id
_entity_poly.type
_entity_poly.pdbx_seq_one_letter_code
_entity_poly.pdbx_strand_id
1 'polypeptide(L)'
;TASVIQEGTADYVAALVTGRPISPERAAWAEPRAAEIWKAFEKDRRAMKKLTPEKQYAKGSPLFRWVANIGSPPDGWPGELGYWLGMEIAAAYVDRAPDRRVAIRELISMTDPDSILEKSGYAAMAK
;
A
#
# COMPACT_ATOMS: atom_id res chain seq x y z
N THR A 1 -0.60 8.32 -0.10
CA THR A 1 -1.08 7.34 0.90
C THR A 1 -2.33 6.65 0.41
N ALA A 2 -3.39 7.42 0.11
CA ALA A 2 -4.71 6.92 -0.29
C ALA A 2 -4.66 5.82 -1.34
N SER A 3 -4.11 6.08 -2.53
CA SER A 3 -4.12 5.12 -3.64
C SER A 3 -3.43 3.80 -3.28
N VAL A 4 -2.27 3.85 -2.63
CA VAL A 4 -1.54 2.64 -2.20
C VAL A 4 -2.39 1.78 -1.27
N ILE A 5 -2.99 2.37 -0.23
CA ILE A 5 -3.84 1.62 0.71
C ILE A 5 -5.12 1.15 0.01
N GLN A 6 -5.70 1.94 -0.88
CA GLN A 6 -6.92 1.59 -1.61
C GLN A 6 -6.72 0.39 -2.54
N GLU A 7 -5.68 0.41 -3.37
CA GLU A 7 -5.36 -0.71 -4.26
C GLU A 7 -5.00 -1.96 -3.45
N GLY A 8 -4.17 -1.80 -2.41
CA GLY A 8 -3.84 -2.90 -1.51
C GLY A 8 -5.02 -3.43 -0.70
N THR A 9 -6.02 -2.60 -0.41
CA THR A 9 -7.28 -3.03 0.24
C THR A 9 -8.10 -3.92 -0.70
N ALA A 10 -8.12 -3.60 -2.00
CA ALA A 10 -8.76 -4.46 -2.99
C ALA A 10 -8.09 -5.85 -3.04
N ASP A 11 -6.76 -5.89 -3.07
CA ASP A 11 -5.99 -7.14 -3.00
C ASP A 11 -6.23 -7.89 -1.69
N TYR A 12 -6.22 -7.20 -0.55
CA TYR A 12 -6.48 -7.79 0.76
C TYR A 12 -7.87 -8.43 0.81
N VAL A 13 -8.92 -7.72 0.39
CA VAL A 13 -10.29 -8.26 0.34
C VAL A 13 -10.39 -9.43 -0.63
N ALA A 14 -9.73 -9.36 -1.79
CA ALA A 14 -9.69 -10.46 -2.74
C ALA A 14 -9.01 -11.71 -2.13
N ALA A 15 -7.91 -11.54 -1.40
CA ALA A 15 -7.24 -12.63 -0.68
C ALA A 15 -8.17 -13.27 0.36
N LEU A 16 -8.92 -12.47 1.12
CA LEU A 16 -9.88 -12.95 2.12
C LEU A 16 -11.03 -13.74 1.50
N VAL A 17 -11.56 -13.28 0.37
CA VAL A 17 -12.71 -13.92 -0.30
C VAL A 17 -12.28 -15.20 -1.01
N THR A 18 -11.12 -15.20 -1.65
CA THR A 18 -10.66 -16.33 -2.46
C THR A 18 -9.86 -17.37 -1.69
N GLY A 19 -9.30 -16.99 -0.53
CA GLY A 19 -8.37 -17.83 0.23
C GLY A 19 -7.05 -18.10 -0.49
N ARG A 20 -6.68 -17.26 -1.46
CA ARG A 20 -5.48 -17.45 -2.30
C ARG A 20 -4.48 -16.30 -2.10
N PRO A 21 -3.16 -16.57 -2.18
CA PRO A 21 -2.15 -15.53 -2.24
C PRO A 21 -2.37 -14.61 -3.45
N ILE A 22 -2.20 -13.30 -3.26
CA ILE A 22 -2.23 -12.32 -4.33
C ILE A 22 -0.80 -11.98 -4.75
N SER A 23 -0.51 -12.07 -6.05
CA SER A 23 0.79 -11.74 -6.64
C SER A 23 1.99 -12.32 -5.87
N PRO A 24 2.08 -13.65 -5.68
CA PRO A 24 3.09 -14.27 -4.79
C PRO A 24 4.54 -13.95 -5.18
N GLU A 25 4.83 -13.74 -6.46
CA GLU A 25 6.16 -13.33 -6.92
C GLU A 25 6.53 -11.91 -6.46
N ARG A 26 5.55 -10.99 -6.43
CA ARG A 26 5.74 -9.63 -5.90
C ARG A 26 6.00 -9.68 -4.39
N ALA A 27 5.24 -10.51 -3.67
CA ALA A 27 5.42 -10.71 -2.23
C ALA A 27 6.81 -11.27 -1.93
N ALA A 28 7.23 -12.34 -2.61
CA ALA A 28 8.55 -12.96 -2.43
C ALA A 28 9.71 -11.98 -2.68
N TRP A 29 9.57 -11.04 -3.61
CA TRP A 29 10.54 -9.97 -3.82
C TRP A 29 10.50 -8.92 -2.70
N ALA A 30 9.30 -8.55 -2.24
CA ALA A 30 9.07 -7.43 -1.35
C ALA A 30 9.32 -7.73 0.13
N GLU A 31 8.94 -8.92 0.62
CA GLU A 31 9.08 -9.35 2.01
C GLU A 31 10.50 -9.14 2.59
N PRO A 32 11.59 -9.65 1.96
CA PRO A 32 12.95 -9.42 2.48
C PRO A 32 13.41 -7.96 2.38
N ARG A 33 12.64 -7.08 1.73
CA ARG A 33 12.92 -5.66 1.48
C ARG A 33 11.94 -4.74 2.20
N ALA A 34 11.08 -5.25 3.08
CA ALA A 34 9.99 -4.50 3.69
C ALA A 34 10.45 -3.17 4.32
N ALA A 35 11.57 -3.17 5.04
CA ALA A 35 12.12 -1.97 5.66
C ALA A 35 12.63 -0.92 4.64
N GLU A 36 13.29 -1.37 3.57
CA GLU A 36 13.73 -0.49 2.49
C GLU A 36 12.54 0.12 1.74
N ILE A 37 11.56 -0.72 1.42
CA ILE A 37 10.31 -0.35 0.76
C ILE A 37 9.59 0.71 1.60
N TRP A 38 9.46 0.47 2.91
CA TRP A 38 8.82 1.41 3.81
C TRP A 38 9.53 2.76 3.84
N LYS A 39 10.87 2.77 3.97
CA LYS A 39 11.67 4.00 3.94
C LYS A 39 11.49 4.78 2.64
N ALA A 40 11.48 4.08 1.51
CA ALA A 40 11.25 4.70 0.19
C ALA A 40 9.82 5.28 0.10
N PHE A 41 8.81 4.52 0.52
CA PHE A 41 7.42 4.97 0.50
C PHE A 41 7.20 6.18 1.38
N GLU A 42 7.79 6.22 2.57
CA GLU A 42 7.66 7.33 3.49
C GLU A 42 8.26 8.63 2.91
N LYS A 43 9.42 8.53 2.26
CA LYS A 43 10.02 9.64 1.51
C LYS A 43 9.09 10.13 0.41
N ASP A 44 8.58 9.23 -0.42
CA ASP A 44 7.74 9.58 -1.56
C ASP A 44 6.39 10.15 -1.12
N ARG A 45 5.80 9.62 -0.04
CA ARG A 45 4.55 10.12 0.56
C ARG A 45 4.68 11.55 1.04
N ARG A 46 5.81 11.93 1.66
CA ARG A 46 6.09 13.33 2.02
C ARG A 46 6.22 14.23 0.79
N ALA A 47 6.78 13.72 -0.31
CA ALA A 47 6.87 14.46 -1.56
C ALA A 47 5.49 14.63 -2.23
N MET A 48 4.66 13.58 -2.24
CA MET A 48 3.29 13.60 -2.78
C MET A 48 2.41 14.66 -2.14
N LYS A 49 2.52 14.88 -0.81
CA LYS A 49 1.74 15.90 -0.09
C LYS A 49 1.96 17.34 -0.60
N LYS A 50 3.02 17.58 -1.36
CA LYS A 50 3.33 18.89 -1.96
C LYS A 50 2.72 19.07 -3.36
N LEU A 51 2.09 18.04 -3.91
CA LEU A 51 1.53 18.03 -5.26
C LEU A 51 0.01 18.12 -5.22
N THR A 52 -0.56 18.78 -6.24
CA THR A 52 -2.02 18.74 -6.48
C THR A 52 -2.45 17.33 -6.88
N PRO A 53 -3.73 16.95 -6.68
CA PRO A 53 -4.22 15.62 -7.04
C PRO A 53 -3.91 15.22 -8.49
N GLU A 54 -4.02 16.13 -9.44
CA GLU A 54 -3.76 15.88 -10.86
C GLU A 54 -2.29 15.55 -11.10
N LYS A 55 -1.37 16.25 -10.40
CA LYS A 55 0.07 16.03 -10.52
C LYS A 55 0.54 14.77 -9.80
N GLN A 56 -0.23 14.25 -8.85
CA GLN A 56 0.11 12.99 -8.19
C GLN A 56 0.05 11.81 -9.16
N TYR A 57 -0.83 11.80 -10.16
CA TYR A 57 -0.93 10.68 -11.11
C TYR A 57 -0.09 10.82 -12.38
N ALA A 58 0.63 11.94 -12.55
CA ALA A 58 1.47 12.14 -13.72
C ALA A 58 2.60 11.10 -13.80
N LYS A 59 2.93 10.62 -15.01
CA LYS A 59 4.09 9.74 -15.23
C LYS A 59 5.35 10.41 -14.66
N GLY A 60 6.11 9.67 -13.86
CA GLY A 60 7.30 10.17 -13.17
C GLY A 60 7.03 10.92 -11.87
N SER A 61 5.77 11.03 -11.41
CA SER A 61 5.46 11.49 -10.07
C SER A 61 5.97 10.49 -9.01
N PRO A 62 6.11 10.91 -7.73
CA PRO A 62 6.42 9.98 -6.66
C PRO A 62 5.39 8.85 -6.52
N LEU A 63 4.11 9.09 -6.83
CA LEU A 63 3.07 8.05 -6.78
C LEU A 63 3.21 7.02 -7.91
N PHE A 64 3.64 7.46 -9.11
CA PHE A 64 3.87 6.58 -10.27
C PHE A 64 4.95 5.52 -9.99
N ARG A 65 5.81 5.73 -8.99
CA ARG A 65 6.75 4.71 -8.52
C ARG A 65 6.03 3.49 -7.90
N TRP A 66 4.84 3.69 -7.35
CA TRP A 66 4.12 2.70 -6.53
C TRP A 66 2.94 2.08 -7.29
N VAL A 67 2.23 2.87 -8.09
CA VAL A 67 1.02 2.46 -8.79
C VAL A 67 0.99 3.00 -10.21
N ALA A 68 0.17 2.40 -11.08
CA ALA A 68 -0.03 2.76 -12.49
C ALA A 68 1.24 2.70 -13.36
N ASN A 69 2.16 1.80 -13.05
CA ASN A 69 3.46 1.64 -13.69
C ASN A 69 3.70 0.25 -14.31
N ILE A 70 2.66 -0.56 -14.52
CA ILE A 70 2.76 -1.78 -15.34
C ILE A 70 3.51 -1.48 -16.65
N GLY A 71 4.52 -2.30 -16.96
CA GLY A 71 5.35 -2.17 -18.15
C GLY A 71 6.40 -1.03 -18.11
N SER A 72 6.41 -0.22 -17.05
CA SER A 72 7.40 0.84 -16.83
C SER A 72 7.72 1.05 -15.33
N PRO A 73 7.96 -0.01 -14.53
CA PRO A 73 8.34 0.13 -13.13
C PRO A 73 9.74 0.74 -12.99
N PRO A 74 10.11 1.22 -11.78
CA PRO A 74 11.50 1.55 -11.48
C PRO A 74 12.43 0.36 -11.73
N ASP A 75 13.67 0.63 -12.14
CA ASP A 75 14.66 -0.42 -12.40
C ASP A 75 14.83 -1.33 -11.18
N GLY A 76 14.72 -2.64 -11.44
CA GLY A 76 14.84 -3.68 -10.41
C GLY A 76 13.64 -3.83 -9.47
N TRP A 77 12.58 -3.04 -9.63
CA TRP A 77 11.35 -3.16 -8.84
C TRP A 77 10.27 -3.95 -9.61
N PRO A 78 9.44 -4.76 -8.93
CA PRO A 78 8.24 -5.29 -9.54
C PRO A 78 7.25 -4.15 -9.83
N GLY A 79 6.45 -4.32 -10.89
CA GLY A 79 5.35 -3.41 -11.20
C GLY A 79 4.27 -3.43 -10.12
N GLU A 80 3.64 -2.27 -9.92
CA GLU A 80 2.55 -2.04 -8.98
C GLU A 80 2.92 -2.45 -7.53
N LEU A 81 4.17 -2.22 -7.12
CA LEU A 81 4.62 -2.59 -5.77
C LEU A 81 3.75 -1.98 -4.64
N GLY A 82 3.10 -0.83 -4.91
CA GLY A 82 2.16 -0.21 -4.01
C GLY A 82 0.99 -1.11 -3.60
N TYR A 83 0.57 -2.06 -4.45
CA TYR A 83 -0.49 -3.01 -4.10
C TYR A 83 -0.06 -3.92 -2.96
N TRP A 84 1.17 -4.45 -3.02
CA TRP A 84 1.71 -5.27 -1.93
C TRP A 84 1.81 -4.46 -0.64
N LEU A 85 2.44 -3.27 -0.70
CA LEU A 85 2.60 -2.44 0.50
C LEU A 85 1.25 -2.02 1.11
N GLY A 86 0.27 -1.68 0.26
CA GLY A 86 -1.07 -1.35 0.71
C GLY A 86 -1.79 -2.53 1.37
N MET A 87 -1.61 -3.74 0.82
CA MET A 87 -2.18 -4.97 1.36
C MET A 87 -1.60 -5.28 2.75
N GLU A 88 -0.28 -5.09 2.93
CA GLU A 88 0.38 -5.25 4.23
C GLU A 88 -0.12 -4.24 5.26
N ILE A 89 -0.32 -2.97 4.86
CA ILE A 89 -0.90 -1.94 5.75
C ILE A 89 -2.35 -2.29 6.11
N ALA A 90 -3.15 -2.76 5.15
CA ALA A 90 -4.54 -3.16 5.36
C ALA A 90 -4.65 -4.37 6.31
N ALA A 91 -3.81 -5.38 6.11
CA ALA A 91 -3.70 -6.54 7.00
C ALA A 91 -3.34 -6.10 8.43
N ALA A 92 -2.28 -5.30 8.59
CA ALA A 92 -1.86 -4.79 9.89
C ALA A 92 -2.93 -3.93 10.59
N TYR A 93 -3.71 -3.15 9.82
CA TYR A 93 -4.85 -2.40 10.35
C TYR A 93 -5.95 -3.32 10.90
N VAL A 94 -6.32 -4.35 10.14
CA VAL A 94 -7.35 -5.30 10.55
C VAL A 94 -6.91 -6.14 11.75
N ASP A 95 -5.65 -6.58 11.77
CA ASP A 95 -5.12 -7.42 12.86
C ASP A 95 -5.08 -6.70 14.21
N ARG A 96 -4.96 -5.36 14.19
CA ARG A 96 -4.99 -4.53 15.40
C ARG A 96 -6.37 -4.06 15.81
N ALA A 97 -7.37 -4.25 14.96
CA ALA A 97 -8.72 -3.76 15.22
C ALA A 97 -9.46 -4.67 16.22
N PRO A 98 -10.21 -4.10 17.18
CA PRO A 98 -11.03 -4.88 18.10
C PRO A 98 -12.19 -5.60 17.39
N ASP A 99 -12.67 -5.04 16.29
CA ASP A 99 -13.66 -5.66 15.39
C ASP A 99 -13.17 -5.63 13.95
N ARG A 100 -12.80 -6.81 13.45
CA ARG A 100 -12.34 -7.02 12.07
C ARG A 100 -13.37 -6.55 11.02
N ARG A 101 -14.67 -6.72 11.26
CA ARG A 101 -15.70 -6.33 10.29
C ARG A 101 -15.80 -4.80 10.17
N VAL A 102 -15.66 -4.10 11.29
CA VAL A 102 -15.61 -2.64 11.30
C VAL A 102 -14.37 -2.16 10.56
N ALA A 103 -13.20 -2.73 10.85
CA ALA A 103 -11.96 -2.35 10.17
C ALA A 103 -11.98 -2.58 8.66
N ILE A 104 -12.51 -3.72 8.20
CA ILE A 104 -12.68 -4.00 6.77
C ILE A 104 -13.63 -2.97 6.13
N ARG A 105 -14.72 -2.59 6.80
CA ARG A 105 -15.63 -1.55 6.30
C ARG A 105 -14.91 -0.21 6.17
N GLU A 106 -14.14 0.18 7.18
CA GLU A 106 -13.36 1.43 7.15
C GLU A 106 -12.33 1.46 6.02
N LEU A 107 -11.64 0.33 5.79
CA LEU A 107 -10.72 0.18 4.66
C LEU A 107 -11.44 0.33 3.31
N ILE A 108 -12.59 -0.33 3.13
CA ILE A 108 -13.38 -0.21 1.89
C ILE A 108 -13.90 1.22 1.70
N SER A 109 -14.30 1.89 2.78
CA SER A 109 -14.77 3.27 2.72
C SER A 109 -13.65 4.30 2.49
N MET A 110 -12.39 3.97 2.81
CA MET A 110 -11.17 4.77 2.56
C MET A 110 -11.31 6.26 2.92
N THR A 111 -11.94 6.56 4.07
CA THR A 111 -12.25 7.94 4.46
C THR A 111 -11.04 8.71 4.96
N ASP A 112 -10.14 8.04 5.69
CA ASP A 112 -8.92 8.65 6.24
C ASP A 112 -7.71 7.71 6.13
N PRO A 113 -7.00 7.73 4.99
CA PRO A 113 -5.87 6.83 4.75
C PRO A 113 -4.66 7.11 5.63
N ASP A 114 -4.48 8.34 6.12
CA ASP A 114 -3.37 8.66 7.02
C ASP A 114 -3.66 8.11 8.44
N SER A 115 -4.91 8.18 8.91
CA SER A 115 -5.35 7.55 10.17
C SER A 115 -5.31 6.02 10.11
N ILE A 116 -5.73 5.42 8.99
CA ILE A 116 -5.60 3.97 8.75
C ILE A 116 -4.12 3.56 8.86
N LEU A 117 -3.22 4.29 8.19
CA LEU A 117 -1.79 4.01 8.24
C LEU A 117 -1.23 4.12 9.66
N GLU A 118 -1.58 5.17 10.40
CA GLU A 118 -1.13 5.36 11.78
C GLU A 118 -1.59 4.21 12.68
N LYS A 119 -2.89 3.90 12.67
CA LYS A 119 -3.51 2.86 13.50
C LYS A 119 -3.06 1.44 13.13
N SER A 120 -2.70 1.19 11.86
CA SER A 120 -2.10 -0.07 11.43
C SER A 120 -0.78 -0.35 12.17
N GLY A 121 -0.10 0.70 12.63
CA GLY A 121 1.23 0.63 13.21
C GLY A 121 2.29 -0.03 12.33
N TYR A 122 2.02 -0.16 11.03
CA TYR A 122 2.93 -0.76 10.06
C TYR A 122 4.29 -0.07 10.05
N ALA A 123 4.29 1.26 10.21
CA ALA A 123 5.50 2.07 10.32
C ALA A 123 6.49 1.62 11.41
N ALA A 124 5.97 1.08 12.51
CA ALA A 124 6.78 0.57 13.61
C ALA A 124 7.23 -0.89 13.39
N MET A 125 6.50 -1.65 12.57
CA MET A 125 6.77 -3.05 12.23
C MET A 125 7.80 -3.18 11.12
N ALA A 126 7.76 -2.30 10.12
CA ALA A 126 8.64 -2.31 8.96
C ALA A 126 10.06 -1.76 9.26
N LYS A 127 10.60 -2.06 10.44
CA LYS A 127 11.95 -1.65 10.87
C LYS A 127 13.01 -2.64 10.43
#